data_AF-A0A1H5TBA4-F1
#
_entry.id   AF-A0A1H5TBA4-F1
#
_cell.length_a   1.000
_cell.length_b   1.000
_cell.length_c   1.000
_cell.angle_alpha   90.00
_cell.angle_beta   90.00
_cell.angle_gamma   90.00
#
_symmetry.space_group_name_H-M   'P 1'
#
loop_
_entity.id
_entity.type
_entity.pdbx_description
1 polymer ?
#
loop_
_entity_poly.entity_id
_entity_poly.type
_entity_poly.pdbx_seq_one_letter_code
_entity_poly.pdbx_strand_id
1 'polypeptide(L)'
;MEIKEWYMEYRIHKNRPGLLGDIASLMGMLDINIVTINGVEDRTRGMLLQTNDDEKIELMGKMLKKVDNITITAFRTPKLVDILAVRHGRYIERDSDDRKTFRFTRDELGLLVDFLGEVFKREGNQVIGLRGMPRVGKTESIIAGSVCSNKRWTFVSSTLLRQTVRSQLSEDEISLNNVFIIDGIVSTIRSNEKHFSLLQEIMAMPSTKVIEHPDIFIKESHYTYNDFNYIIELRNSPDEEINYDSFTYNTEPF
;
A
#
# COMPACT_ATOMS: atom_id res chain seq x y z
N MET A 1 25.56 8.97 -14.56
CA MET A 1 24.18 9.48 -14.36
C MET A 1 23.42 8.47 -13.54
N GLU A 2 22.58 8.94 -12.64
CA GLU A 2 21.72 8.09 -11.81
C GLU A 2 20.72 7.36 -12.70
N ILE A 3 20.47 6.09 -12.41
CA ILE A 3 19.50 5.30 -13.16
C ILE A 3 18.10 5.65 -12.66
N LYS A 4 17.21 6.07 -13.55
CA LYS A 4 15.83 6.48 -13.25
C LYS A 4 14.83 5.45 -13.74
N GLU A 5 13.76 5.30 -12.97
CA GLU A 5 12.61 4.47 -13.33
C GLU A 5 11.47 5.29 -13.95
N TRP A 6 10.80 4.68 -14.92
CA TRP A 6 9.69 5.27 -15.65
C TRP A 6 8.54 4.26 -15.76
N TYR A 7 7.32 4.77 -15.64
CA TYR A 7 6.10 4.03 -15.92
C TYR A 7 5.53 4.45 -17.26
N MET A 8 5.28 3.46 -18.11
CA MET A 8 4.56 3.61 -19.36
C MET A 8 3.31 2.74 -19.34
N GLU A 9 2.17 3.33 -19.67
CA GLU A 9 0.93 2.61 -19.91
C GLU A 9 0.43 2.91 -21.31
N TYR A 10 -0.05 1.88 -22.00
CA TYR A 10 -0.68 2.03 -23.30
C TYR A 10 -1.87 1.10 -23.48
N ARG A 11 -2.86 1.60 -24.21
CA ARG A 11 -4.02 0.84 -24.68
C ARG A 11 -3.79 0.38 -26.11
N ILE A 12 -4.13 -0.87 -26.40
CA ILE A 12 -4.01 -1.51 -27.70
C ILE A 12 -5.36 -1.39 -28.44
N HIS A 13 -5.36 -0.71 -29.58
CA HIS A 13 -6.54 -0.60 -30.44
C HIS A 13 -6.61 -1.71 -31.48
N LYS A 14 -5.45 -2.08 -32.03
CA LYS A 14 -5.28 -3.16 -33.01
C LYS A 14 -4.24 -4.15 -32.50
N ASN A 15 -4.71 -5.27 -31.95
CA ASN A 15 -3.85 -6.31 -31.42
C ASN A 15 -3.28 -7.18 -32.56
N ARG A 16 -2.30 -6.65 -33.28
CA ARG A 16 -1.58 -7.41 -34.31
C ARG A 16 -0.47 -8.27 -33.67
N PRO A 17 -0.25 -9.50 -34.18
CA PRO A 17 0.93 -10.28 -33.81
C PRO A 17 2.21 -9.44 -33.98
N GLY A 18 3.11 -9.50 -32.99
CA GLY A 18 4.39 -8.79 -33.01
C GLY A 18 4.38 -7.37 -32.46
N LEU A 19 3.22 -6.76 -32.15
CA LEU A 19 3.17 -5.38 -31.63
C LEU A 19 4.06 -5.17 -30.38
N LEU A 20 4.01 -6.10 -29.44
CA LEU A 20 4.88 -6.05 -28.25
C LEU A 20 6.36 -6.19 -28.63
N GLY A 21 6.68 -7.05 -29.60
CA GLY A 21 8.04 -7.23 -30.10
C GLY A 21 8.59 -5.96 -30.74
N ASP A 22 7.76 -5.22 -31.48
CA ASP A 22 8.15 -3.95 -32.09
C ASP A 22 8.44 -2.88 -31.02
N ILE A 23 7.58 -2.78 -30.00
CA ILE A 23 7.78 -1.84 -28.87
C ILE A 23 9.04 -2.21 -28.08
N ALA A 24 9.23 -3.50 -27.77
CA ALA A 24 10.40 -3.97 -27.03
C ALA A 24 11.70 -3.78 -27.83
N SER A 25 11.64 -3.93 -29.15
CA SER A 25 12.78 -3.71 -30.05
C SER A 25 13.18 -2.22 -30.08
N LEU A 26 12.20 -1.30 -30.11
CA LEU A 26 12.46 0.14 -30.00
C LEU A 26 13.17 0.48 -28.68
N MET A 27 12.71 -0.08 -27.56
CA MET A 27 13.33 0.10 -26.26
C MET A 27 14.76 -0.44 -26.23
N GLY A 28 14.98 -1.64 -26.76
CA GLY A 28 16.30 -2.25 -26.87
C GLY A 28 17.26 -1.43 -27.72
N MET A 29 16.81 -0.86 -28.84
CA MET A 29 17.62 0.03 -29.69
C MET A 29 18.02 1.34 -29.00
N LEU A 30 17.18 1.83 -28.09
CA LEU A 30 17.47 3.01 -27.28
C LEU A 30 18.23 2.67 -26.00
N ASP A 31 18.57 1.41 -25.74
CA ASP A 31 19.19 0.97 -24.49
C ASP A 31 18.36 1.41 -23.26
N ILE A 32 17.04 1.22 -23.38
CA ILE A 32 16.06 1.37 -22.30
C ILE A 32 15.71 -0.02 -21.80
N ASN A 33 15.98 -0.29 -20.53
CA ASN A 33 15.70 -1.57 -19.92
C ASN A 33 14.21 -1.71 -19.58
N ILE A 34 13.62 -2.86 -19.88
CA ILE A 34 12.27 -3.22 -19.43
C ILE A 34 12.41 -4.02 -18.14
N VAL A 35 12.14 -3.38 -17.01
CA VAL A 35 12.20 -4.04 -15.69
C VAL A 35 11.06 -5.03 -15.55
N THR A 36 9.85 -4.62 -15.92
CA THR A 36 8.65 -5.47 -15.86
C THR A 36 7.62 -5.01 -16.87
N ILE A 37 6.86 -5.95 -17.43
CA ILE A 37 5.71 -5.68 -18.28
C ILE A 37 4.58 -6.64 -17.94
N ASN A 38 3.34 -6.14 -17.89
CA ASN A 38 2.17 -6.97 -17.75
C ASN A 38 0.92 -6.34 -18.38
N GLY A 39 -0.10 -7.17 -18.64
CA GLY A 39 -1.45 -6.67 -18.91
C GLY A 39 -2.09 -6.24 -17.59
N VAL A 40 -2.67 -5.05 -17.54
CA VAL A 40 -3.29 -4.50 -16.30
C VAL A 40 -4.82 -4.45 -16.37
N GLU A 41 -5.37 -4.48 -17.58
CA GLU A 41 -6.80 -4.55 -17.90
C GLU A 41 -6.94 -5.07 -19.34
N ASP A 42 -8.15 -5.36 -19.81
CA ASP A 42 -8.37 -5.73 -21.21
C ASP A 42 -7.77 -4.68 -22.16
N ARG A 43 -6.88 -5.17 -23.04
CA ARG A 43 -6.12 -4.38 -24.02
C ARG A 43 -5.23 -3.28 -23.45
N THR A 44 -5.04 -3.19 -22.13
CA THR A 44 -4.14 -2.21 -21.51
C THR A 44 -2.91 -2.89 -20.93
N ARG A 45 -1.73 -2.37 -21.24
CA ARG A 45 -0.44 -2.88 -20.73
C ARG A 45 0.30 -1.79 -19.99
N GLY A 46 0.87 -2.16 -18.86
CA GLY A 46 1.79 -1.33 -18.09
C GLY A 46 3.21 -1.87 -18.18
N MET A 47 4.17 -0.97 -18.21
CA MET A 47 5.60 -1.27 -18.27
C MET A 47 6.36 -0.40 -17.27
N LEU A 48 7.25 -1.04 -16.51
CA LEU A 48 8.30 -0.38 -15.75
C LEU A 48 9.57 -0.40 -16.58
N LEU A 49 10.09 0.79 -16.84
CA LEU A 49 11.24 1.04 -17.69
C LEU A 49 12.34 1.68 -16.86
N GLN A 50 13.58 1.47 -17.27
CA GLN A 50 14.73 1.99 -16.57
C GLN A 50 15.79 2.50 -17.55
N THR A 51 16.26 3.72 -17.33
CA THR A 51 17.33 4.32 -18.13
C THR A 51 18.12 5.33 -17.30
N ASN A 52 19.35 5.62 -17.70
CA ASN A 52 20.18 6.66 -17.10
C ASN A 52 20.20 7.97 -17.92
N ASP A 53 19.36 8.07 -18.95
CA ASP A 53 19.35 9.18 -19.91
C ASP A 53 17.91 9.58 -20.26
N ASP A 54 17.55 10.80 -19.85
CA ASP A 54 16.21 11.35 -20.00
C ASP A 54 15.85 11.65 -21.46
N GLU A 55 16.83 11.96 -22.31
CA GLU A 55 16.60 12.29 -23.73
C GLU A 55 16.08 11.07 -24.49
N LYS A 56 16.64 9.88 -24.20
CA LYS A 56 16.18 8.60 -24.79
C LYS A 56 14.72 8.33 -24.48
N ILE A 57 14.33 8.55 -23.22
CA ILE A 57 12.95 8.35 -22.78
C ILE A 57 12.00 9.35 -23.44
N GLU A 58 12.40 10.61 -23.54
CA GLU A 58 11.59 11.63 -24.21
C GLU A 58 11.42 11.32 -25.70
N LEU A 59 12.50 10.91 -26.37
CA LEU A 59 12.50 10.52 -27.77
C LEU A 59 11.58 9.31 -28.01
N MET A 60 11.71 8.26 -27.18
CA MET A 60 10.84 7.08 -27.24
C MET A 60 9.36 7.49 -27.07
N GLY A 61 9.05 8.34 -26.10
CA GLY A 61 7.69 8.84 -25.90
C GLY A 61 7.14 9.59 -27.11
N LYS A 62 7.96 10.40 -27.79
CA LYS A 62 7.59 11.08 -29.05
C LYS A 62 7.36 10.09 -30.20
N MET A 63 8.20 9.06 -30.32
CA MET A 63 8.07 8.02 -31.36
C MET A 63 6.81 7.17 -31.16
N LEU A 64 6.56 6.70 -29.94
CA LEU A 64 5.41 5.85 -29.62
C LEU A 64 4.07 6.57 -29.82
N LYS A 65 4.03 7.91 -29.66
CA LYS A 65 2.85 8.74 -29.99
C LYS A 65 2.47 8.71 -31.48
N LYS A 66 3.38 8.28 -32.37
CA LYS A 66 3.13 8.13 -33.80
C LYS A 66 2.67 6.72 -34.20
N VAL A 67 2.57 5.79 -33.25
CA VAL A 67 2.17 4.40 -33.52
C VAL A 67 0.64 4.28 -33.46
N ASP A 68 -0.02 4.15 -34.62
CA ASP A 68 -1.48 4.15 -34.73
C ASP A 68 -2.20 2.97 -34.02
N ASN A 69 -1.47 1.90 -33.70
CA ASN A 69 -2.07 0.69 -33.10
C ASN A 69 -2.27 0.81 -31.59
N ILE A 70 -1.66 1.82 -30.96
CA ILE A 70 -1.69 2.02 -29.51
C ILE A 70 -2.01 3.48 -29.16
N THR A 71 -2.38 3.70 -27.91
CA THR A 71 -2.41 5.04 -27.32
C THR A 71 -1.72 5.00 -25.98
N ILE A 72 -0.71 5.85 -25.80
CA ILE A 72 -0.05 6.02 -24.51
C ILE A 72 -0.99 6.76 -23.59
N THR A 73 -1.39 6.13 -22.49
CA THR A 73 -2.29 6.69 -21.47
C THR A 73 -1.52 7.23 -20.27
N ALA A 74 -0.32 6.72 -20.00
CA ALA A 74 0.59 7.26 -19.00
C ALA A 74 2.05 7.15 -19.46
N PHE A 75 2.84 8.19 -19.18
CA PHE A 75 4.29 8.19 -19.38
C PHE A 75 4.93 9.17 -18.39
N ARG A 76 5.39 8.66 -17.24
CA ARG A 76 5.81 9.46 -16.09
C ARG A 76 6.60 8.61 -15.09
N THR A 77 7.19 9.23 -14.07
CA THR A 77 7.77 8.50 -12.92
C THR A 77 6.72 7.57 -12.29
N PRO A 78 7.07 6.31 -11.95
CA PRO A 78 6.14 5.36 -11.37
C PRO A 78 5.66 5.81 -9.99
N LYS A 79 4.36 5.65 -9.75
CA LYS A 79 3.77 5.65 -8.41
C LYS A 79 3.72 4.22 -7.91
N LEU A 80 3.59 4.04 -6.59
CA LEU A 80 3.44 2.72 -5.97
C LEU A 80 2.35 1.85 -6.64
N VAL A 81 1.20 2.43 -6.97
CA VAL A 81 0.13 1.70 -7.66
C VAL A 81 0.48 1.28 -9.08
N ASP A 82 1.31 2.05 -9.77
CA ASP A 82 1.73 1.70 -11.12
C ASP A 82 2.64 0.47 -11.04
N ILE A 83 3.57 0.46 -10.07
CA ILE A 83 4.48 -0.67 -9.82
C ILE A 83 3.68 -1.93 -9.49
N LEU A 84 2.75 -1.84 -8.54
CA LEU A 84 1.95 -2.98 -8.11
C LEU A 84 1.01 -3.45 -9.22
N ALA A 85 0.39 -2.54 -9.97
CA ALA A 85 -0.48 -2.92 -11.08
C ALA A 85 0.28 -3.71 -12.14
N VAL A 86 1.51 -3.29 -12.47
CA VAL A 86 2.36 -4.04 -13.41
C VAL A 86 2.81 -5.38 -12.83
N ARG A 87 3.22 -5.44 -11.56
CA ARG A 87 3.65 -6.71 -10.93
C ARG A 87 2.54 -7.75 -10.88
N HIS A 88 1.32 -7.34 -10.54
CA HIS A 88 0.19 -8.26 -10.33
C HIS A 88 -0.76 -8.37 -11.54
N GLY A 89 -0.61 -7.51 -12.54
CA GLY A 89 -1.42 -7.54 -13.76
C GLY A 89 -2.86 -7.09 -13.57
N ARG A 90 -3.13 -6.24 -12.57
CA ARG A 90 -4.46 -5.67 -12.30
C ARG A 90 -4.35 -4.34 -11.58
N TYR A 91 -5.30 -3.42 -11.80
CA TYR A 91 -5.37 -2.20 -11.01
C TYR A 91 -5.79 -2.46 -9.56
N ILE A 92 -5.28 -1.64 -8.64
CA ILE A 92 -5.79 -1.57 -7.27
C ILE A 92 -6.96 -0.59 -7.26
N GLU A 93 -8.09 -1.02 -6.72
CA GLU A 93 -9.26 -0.16 -6.55
C GLU A 93 -8.97 0.92 -5.51
N ARG A 94 -9.33 2.15 -5.85
CA ARG A 94 -9.23 3.32 -4.97
C ARG A 94 -10.59 3.93 -4.80
N ASP A 95 -10.83 4.48 -3.62
CA ASP A 95 -12.00 5.31 -3.38
C ASP A 95 -11.97 6.55 -4.30
N SER A 96 -13.11 6.88 -4.91
CA SER A 96 -13.24 8.00 -5.84
C SER A 96 -13.09 9.35 -5.15
N ASP A 97 -13.51 9.43 -3.89
CA ASP A 97 -13.55 10.65 -3.09
C ASP A 97 -12.32 10.77 -2.19
N ASP A 98 -11.71 9.65 -1.79
CA ASP A 98 -10.49 9.63 -0.97
C ASP A 98 -9.30 8.88 -1.62
N ARG A 99 -8.37 9.65 -2.18
CA ARG A 99 -7.17 9.13 -2.86
C ARG A 99 -6.20 8.35 -1.96
N LYS A 100 -6.31 8.45 -0.63
CA LYS A 100 -5.48 7.67 0.30
C LYS A 100 -6.14 6.35 0.71
N THR A 101 -7.38 6.10 0.30
CA THR A 101 -8.11 4.87 0.60
C THR A 101 -7.97 3.85 -0.53
N PHE A 102 -7.44 2.68 -0.18
CA PHE A 102 -7.18 1.55 -1.07
C PHE A 102 -8.03 0.36 -0.66
N ARG A 103 -8.74 -0.24 -1.62
CA ARG A 103 -9.61 -1.39 -1.37
C ARG A 103 -8.98 -2.65 -1.92
N PHE A 104 -9.03 -3.69 -1.10
CA PHE A 104 -8.57 -5.03 -1.43
C PHE A 104 -9.62 -6.04 -1.00
N THR A 105 -9.76 -7.09 -1.78
CA THR A 105 -10.53 -8.27 -1.40
C THR A 105 -9.63 -9.37 -0.85
N ARG A 106 -10.23 -10.37 -0.19
CA ARG A 106 -9.48 -11.47 0.44
C ARG A 106 -8.67 -12.30 -0.58
N ASP A 107 -9.13 -12.43 -1.82
CA ASP A 107 -8.39 -13.05 -2.92
C ASP A 107 -7.18 -12.21 -3.38
N GLU A 108 -7.11 -10.94 -2.99
CA GLU A 108 -6.00 -10.02 -3.27
C GLU A 108 -5.02 -9.88 -2.09
N LEU A 109 -5.06 -10.78 -1.09
CA LEU A 109 -4.15 -10.73 0.06
C LEU A 109 -2.68 -10.65 -0.33
N GLY A 110 -2.26 -11.36 -1.39
CA GLY A 110 -0.88 -11.27 -1.90
C GLY A 110 -0.52 -9.86 -2.41
N LEU A 111 -1.45 -9.20 -3.11
CA LEU A 111 -1.29 -7.83 -3.59
C LEU A 111 -1.28 -6.82 -2.42
N LEU A 112 -2.10 -7.04 -1.39
CA LEU A 112 -2.06 -6.24 -0.16
C LEU A 112 -0.72 -6.40 0.57
N VAL A 113 -0.19 -7.62 0.69
CA VAL A 113 1.10 -7.87 1.33
C VAL A 113 2.23 -7.14 0.58
N ASP A 114 2.24 -7.20 -0.75
CA ASP A 114 3.22 -6.48 -1.56
C ASP A 114 3.05 -4.95 -1.43
N PHE A 115 1.82 -4.45 -1.37
CA PHE A 115 1.53 -3.04 -1.09
C PHE A 115 2.11 -2.60 0.26
N LEU A 116 1.80 -3.33 1.34
CA LEU A 116 2.29 -3.06 2.68
C LEU A 116 3.82 -3.13 2.72
N GLY A 117 4.41 -4.15 2.09
CA GLY A 117 5.86 -4.32 2.01
C GLY A 117 6.56 -3.13 1.37
N GLU A 118 6.03 -2.57 0.30
CA GLU A 118 6.58 -1.36 -0.33
C GLU A 118 6.34 -0.09 0.49
N VAL A 119 5.20 0.02 1.19
CA VAL A 119 4.96 1.16 2.11
C VAL A 119 5.90 1.10 3.30
N PHE A 120 6.14 -0.08 3.88
CA PHE A 120 6.97 -0.25 5.08
C PHE A 120 8.46 0.03 4.82
N LYS A 121 8.92 -0.10 3.56
CA LYS A 121 10.28 0.28 3.15
C LYS A 121 10.50 1.78 3.11
N ARG A 122 9.44 2.59 3.10
CA ARG A 122 9.56 4.05 3.05
C ARG A 122 10.08 4.59 4.38
N GLU A 123 10.88 5.64 4.28
CA GLU A 123 11.40 6.35 5.43
C GLU A 123 10.36 7.32 6.01
N GLY A 124 10.57 7.71 7.27
CA GLY A 124 9.76 8.68 7.98
C GLY A 124 8.51 8.11 8.64
N ASN A 125 7.65 9.03 9.09
CA ASN A 125 6.41 8.68 9.77
C ASN A 125 5.37 8.18 8.77
N GLN A 126 5.10 6.88 8.76
CA GLN A 126 4.08 6.25 7.93
C GLN A 126 2.94 5.75 8.82
N VAL A 127 1.79 6.42 8.78
CA VAL A 127 0.59 6.05 9.54
C VAL A 127 -0.43 5.42 8.60
N ILE A 128 -0.75 4.16 8.85
CA ILE A 128 -1.61 3.34 8.00
C ILE A 128 -2.82 2.89 8.82
N GLY A 129 -4.02 3.17 8.34
CA GLY A 129 -5.25 2.66 8.92
C GLY A 129 -5.67 1.40 8.18
N LEU A 130 -5.94 0.32 8.90
CA LEU A 130 -6.39 -0.94 8.30
C LEU A 130 -7.80 -1.26 8.79
N ARG A 131 -8.77 -1.12 7.88
CA ARG A 131 -10.16 -1.49 8.03
C ARG A 131 -10.40 -2.89 7.49
N GLY A 132 -11.37 -3.57 8.06
CA GLY A 132 -11.86 -4.86 7.59
C GLY A 132 -12.61 -5.58 8.68
N MET A 133 -13.53 -6.46 8.29
CA MET A 133 -14.26 -7.30 9.23
C MET A 133 -13.29 -8.20 10.05
N PRO A 134 -13.69 -8.68 11.23
CA PRO A 134 -12.87 -9.62 12.00
C PRO A 134 -12.48 -10.86 11.16
N ARG A 135 -11.23 -11.34 11.31
CA ARG A 135 -10.70 -12.56 10.65
C ARG A 135 -10.63 -12.53 9.11
N VAL A 136 -10.69 -11.33 8.51
CA VAL A 136 -10.50 -11.15 7.05
C VAL A 136 -9.03 -11.28 6.62
N GLY A 137 -8.08 -11.26 7.57
CA GLY A 137 -6.64 -11.39 7.31
C GLY A 137 -5.82 -10.13 7.61
N LYS A 138 -6.37 -9.17 8.37
CA LYS A 138 -5.71 -7.89 8.70
C LYS A 138 -4.34 -8.09 9.31
N THR A 139 -4.29 -8.74 10.48
CA THR A 139 -3.05 -8.93 11.23
C THR A 139 -2.05 -9.79 10.47
N GLU A 140 -2.51 -10.84 9.78
CA GLU A 140 -1.67 -11.69 8.95
C GLU A 140 -1.03 -10.91 7.79
N SER A 141 -1.78 -10.01 7.15
CA SER A 141 -1.25 -9.16 6.07
C SER A 141 -0.19 -8.18 6.58
N ILE A 142 -0.38 -7.61 7.78
CA ILE A 142 0.62 -6.73 8.41
C ILE A 142 1.91 -7.50 8.69
N ILE A 143 1.80 -8.67 9.34
CA ILE A 143 2.97 -9.49 9.68
C ILE A 143 3.71 -9.92 8.41
N ALA A 144 2.99 -10.41 7.40
CA ALA A 144 3.58 -10.81 6.13
C ALA A 144 4.28 -9.62 5.43
N GLY A 145 3.66 -8.44 5.46
CA GLY A 145 4.25 -7.18 4.99
C GLY A 145 5.54 -6.80 5.73
N SER A 146 5.58 -6.97 7.05
CA SER A 146 6.78 -6.71 7.86
C SER A 146 7.91 -7.67 7.51
N VAL A 147 7.59 -8.96 7.34
CA VAL A 147 8.57 -9.99 6.94
C VAL A 147 9.13 -9.68 5.55
N CYS A 148 8.29 -9.39 4.55
CA CYS A 148 8.75 -9.14 3.18
C CYS A 148 9.54 -7.83 3.03
N SER A 149 9.36 -6.89 3.96
CA SER A 149 10.13 -5.64 4.03
C SER A 149 11.36 -5.72 4.96
N ASN A 150 11.64 -6.90 5.54
CA ASN A 150 12.71 -7.11 6.51
C ASN A 150 12.65 -6.14 7.70
N LYS A 151 11.43 -5.88 8.18
CA LYS A 151 11.12 -5.06 9.35
C LYS A 151 10.73 -5.95 10.51
N ARG A 152 11.15 -5.57 11.73
CA ARG A 152 10.56 -6.13 12.95
C ARG A 152 9.11 -5.63 13.08
N TRP A 153 8.30 -6.32 13.88
CA TRP A 153 6.98 -5.84 14.25
C TRP A 153 6.78 -5.93 15.76
N THR A 154 6.07 -4.96 16.33
CA THR A 154 5.73 -4.93 17.75
C THR A 154 4.25 -4.60 17.91
N PHE A 155 3.53 -5.48 18.62
CA PHE A 155 2.17 -5.18 19.07
C PHE A 155 2.21 -4.23 20.26
N VAL A 156 1.69 -3.03 20.06
CA VAL A 156 1.49 -2.02 21.11
C VAL A 156 0.16 -2.29 21.81
N SER A 157 -0.85 -2.62 21.01
CA SER A 157 -2.14 -3.13 21.45
C SER A 157 -2.67 -4.17 20.46
N SER A 158 -3.44 -5.15 20.96
CA SER A 158 -4.04 -6.18 20.11
C SER A 158 -5.20 -6.86 20.80
N THR A 159 -6.34 -7.02 20.11
CA THR A 159 -7.41 -7.94 20.53
C THR A 159 -7.00 -9.42 20.44
N LEU A 160 -6.13 -9.80 19.50
CA LEU A 160 -5.79 -11.20 19.20
C LEU A 160 -4.81 -11.83 20.20
N LEU A 161 -3.83 -11.06 20.69
CA LEU A 161 -2.83 -11.55 21.63
C LEU A 161 -3.20 -11.19 23.07
N ARG A 162 -4.07 -11.99 23.70
CA ARG A 162 -4.45 -11.85 25.13
C ARG A 162 -4.92 -10.44 25.54
N GLN A 163 -5.46 -9.64 24.63
CA GLN A 163 -5.79 -8.23 24.90
C GLN A 163 -4.58 -7.43 25.42
N THR A 164 -3.43 -7.60 24.77
CA THR A 164 -2.19 -6.91 25.17
C THR A 164 -2.40 -5.40 25.09
N VAL A 165 -2.09 -4.70 26.18
CA VAL A 165 -1.98 -3.23 26.25
C VAL A 165 -0.63 -2.92 26.87
N ARG A 166 0.30 -2.39 26.08
CA ARG A 166 1.65 -2.09 26.57
C ARG A 166 1.73 -0.69 27.14
N SER A 167 2.36 -0.53 28.29
CA SER A 167 2.64 0.78 28.88
C SER A 167 4.07 1.25 28.66
N GLN A 168 4.93 0.41 28.05
CA GLN A 168 6.31 0.74 27.69
C GLN A 168 6.84 -0.19 26.57
N LEU A 169 7.80 0.31 25.81
CA LEU A 169 8.63 -0.45 24.87
C LEU A 169 10.02 -0.69 25.46
N SER A 170 10.69 -1.77 25.08
CA SER A 170 12.12 -1.90 25.38
C SER A 170 12.95 -1.04 24.43
N GLU A 171 14.20 -0.73 24.80
CA GLU A 171 15.11 0.06 23.96
C GLU A 171 15.30 -0.57 22.57
N ASP A 172 15.39 -1.90 22.50
CA ASP A 172 15.53 -2.66 21.24
C ASP A 172 14.30 -2.56 20.30
N GLU A 173 13.13 -2.22 20.86
CA GLU A 173 11.89 -2.07 20.10
C GLU A 173 11.68 -0.64 19.60
N ILE A 174 12.32 0.34 20.23
CA ILE A 174 12.32 1.75 19.80
C ILE A 174 13.28 1.88 18.62
N SER A 175 12.84 1.37 17.48
CA SER A 175 13.63 1.32 16.25
C SER A 175 12.82 1.82 15.06
N LEU A 176 13.47 2.59 14.19
CA LEU A 176 12.92 2.99 12.88
C LEU A 176 12.71 1.78 11.95
N ASN A 177 13.35 0.64 12.26
CA ASN A 177 13.19 -0.61 11.52
C ASN A 177 12.10 -1.52 12.11
N ASN A 178 11.17 -0.94 12.87
CA ASN A 178 10.06 -1.63 13.49
C ASN A 178 8.71 -1.09 12.97
N VAL A 179 7.76 -2.00 12.78
CA VAL A 179 6.36 -1.68 12.47
C VAL A 179 5.54 -1.80 13.77
N PHE A 180 4.95 -0.70 14.20
CA PHE A 180 4.12 -0.68 15.40
C PHE A 180 2.67 -1.00 15.06
N ILE A 181 2.10 -2.04 15.67
CA ILE A 181 0.73 -2.49 15.42
C ILE A 181 -0.13 -2.06 16.60
N ILE A 182 -1.19 -1.30 16.31
CA ILE A 182 -2.11 -0.70 17.27
C ILE A 182 -3.53 -1.14 16.91
N ASP A 183 -4.28 -1.61 17.89
CA ASP A 183 -5.71 -1.86 17.76
C ASP A 183 -6.49 -0.69 18.36
N GLY A 184 -7.19 0.07 17.51
CA GLY A 184 -7.95 1.26 17.89
C GLY A 184 -9.01 1.01 18.95
N ILE A 185 -9.60 -0.20 19.00
CA ILE A 185 -10.61 -0.57 20.00
C ILE A 185 -9.96 -0.69 21.37
N VAL A 186 -8.88 -1.46 21.45
CA VAL A 186 -8.22 -1.79 22.72
C VAL A 186 -7.48 -0.57 23.26
N SER A 187 -6.84 0.20 22.38
CA SER A 187 -6.03 1.37 22.75
C SER A 187 -6.83 2.54 23.29
N THR A 188 -8.12 2.65 22.99
CA THR A 188 -8.94 3.81 23.38
C THR A 188 -9.94 3.47 24.48
N ILE A 189 -10.55 2.28 24.47
CA ILE A 189 -11.59 1.90 25.44
C ILE A 189 -10.99 1.36 26.75
N ARG A 190 -9.80 0.74 26.70
CA ARG A 190 -9.23 0.00 27.85
C ARG A 190 -7.84 0.48 28.28
N SER A 191 -7.44 1.68 27.86
CA SER A 191 -6.10 2.19 28.13
C SER A 191 -5.99 2.92 29.47
N ASN A 192 -4.79 2.86 30.04
CA ASN A 192 -4.39 3.68 31.18
C ASN A 192 -3.53 4.85 30.70
N GLU A 193 -3.30 5.85 31.56
CA GLU A 193 -2.50 7.05 31.22
C GLU A 193 -1.12 6.70 30.64
N LYS A 194 -0.48 5.63 31.14
CA LYS A 194 0.83 5.20 30.64
C LYS A 194 0.77 4.69 29.20
N HIS A 195 -0.27 3.93 28.85
CA HIS A 195 -0.49 3.49 27.47
C HIS A 195 -0.78 4.69 26.56
N PHE A 196 -1.57 5.65 27.03
CA PHE A 196 -1.82 6.87 26.29
C PHE A 196 -0.52 7.63 25.99
N SER A 197 0.35 7.83 26.98
CA SER A 197 1.66 8.45 26.77
C SER A 197 2.51 7.66 25.76
N LEU A 198 2.54 6.34 25.86
CA LEU A 198 3.26 5.50 24.89
C LEU A 198 2.71 5.66 23.47
N LEU A 199 1.38 5.73 23.31
CA LEU A 199 0.78 5.97 21.99
C LEU A 199 1.21 7.32 21.41
N GLN A 200 1.23 8.38 22.22
CA GLN A 200 1.70 9.70 21.77
C GLN A 200 3.15 9.66 21.30
N GLU A 201 4.02 8.99 22.06
CA GLU A 201 5.42 8.80 21.70
C GLU A 201 5.54 8.05 20.39
N ILE A 202 4.88 6.89 20.26
CA ILE A 202 4.90 6.08 19.05
C ILE A 202 4.38 6.90 17.88
N MET A 203 3.22 7.55 18.00
CA MET A 203 2.61 8.38 16.95
C MET A 203 3.54 9.48 16.42
N ALA A 204 4.40 10.04 17.27
CA ALA A 204 5.43 11.02 16.89
C ALA A 204 6.70 10.42 16.27
N MET A 205 6.98 9.12 16.46
CA MET A 205 8.19 8.48 15.92
C MET A 205 8.20 8.48 14.38
N PRO A 206 9.36 8.68 13.74
CA PRO A 206 9.51 8.56 12.28
C PRO A 206 9.62 7.10 11.83
N SER A 207 8.65 6.29 12.27
CA SER A 207 8.51 4.86 12.02
C SER A 207 7.14 4.54 11.43
N THR A 208 6.99 3.31 10.92
CA THR A 208 5.73 2.82 10.39
C THR A 208 4.80 2.36 11.51
N LYS A 209 3.52 2.70 11.38
CA LYS A 209 2.44 2.39 12.32
C LYS A 209 1.27 1.86 11.53
N VAL A 210 0.74 0.72 11.95
CA VAL A 210 -0.51 0.20 11.43
C VAL A 210 -1.54 0.20 12.54
N ILE A 211 -2.61 0.96 12.33
CA ILE A 211 -3.72 1.10 13.26
C ILE A 211 -4.91 0.31 12.68
N GLU A 212 -5.19 -0.85 13.28
CA GLU A 212 -6.44 -1.55 13.04
C GLU A 212 -7.60 -0.79 13.68
N HIS A 213 -8.79 -0.85 13.08
CA HIS A 213 -9.97 -0.11 13.54
C HIS A 213 -9.71 1.42 13.63
N PRO A 214 -9.20 2.05 12.55
CA PRO A 214 -8.80 3.47 12.59
C PRO A 214 -9.97 4.40 12.92
N ASP A 215 -11.21 4.01 12.60
CA ASP A 215 -12.40 4.82 12.82
C ASP A 215 -12.68 5.01 14.32
N ILE A 216 -12.50 3.94 15.11
CA ILE A 216 -12.64 3.98 16.57
C ILE A 216 -11.47 4.73 17.17
N PHE A 217 -10.25 4.52 16.66
CA PHE A 217 -9.08 5.27 17.09
C PHE A 217 -9.26 6.78 16.91
N ILE A 218 -9.78 7.22 15.77
CA ILE A 218 -10.07 8.64 15.47
C ILE A 218 -11.18 9.16 16.37
N LYS A 219 -12.28 8.43 16.51
CA LYS A 219 -13.44 8.85 17.30
C LYS A 219 -13.08 9.09 18.78
N GLU A 220 -12.25 8.23 19.32
CA GLU A 220 -11.91 8.21 20.76
C GLU A 220 -10.54 8.85 21.05
N SER A 221 -9.95 9.57 20.10
CA SER A 221 -8.68 10.30 20.29
C SER A 221 -8.73 11.71 19.68
N HIS A 222 -7.60 12.42 19.72
CA HIS A 222 -7.44 13.74 19.08
C HIS A 222 -6.91 13.63 17.64
N TYR A 223 -6.62 12.42 17.17
CA TYR A 223 -6.19 12.17 15.80
C TYR A 223 -7.37 12.20 14.84
N THR A 224 -7.07 12.50 13.58
CA THR A 224 -8.03 12.64 12.49
C THR A 224 -7.59 11.80 11.30
N TYR A 225 -8.47 11.62 10.30
CA TYR A 225 -8.08 10.96 9.06
C TYR A 225 -6.89 11.65 8.35
N ASN A 226 -6.62 12.93 8.61
CA ASN A 226 -5.50 13.65 7.98
C ASN A 226 -4.14 13.21 8.53
N ASP A 227 -4.12 12.59 9.71
CA ASP A 227 -2.89 12.02 10.30
C ASP A 227 -2.48 10.70 9.63
N PHE A 228 -3.35 10.12 8.81
CA PHE A 228 -3.10 8.88 8.07
C PHE A 228 -2.57 9.15 6.67
N ASN A 229 -1.46 8.50 6.32
CA ASN A 229 -0.93 8.49 4.96
C ASN A 229 -1.72 7.56 4.04
N TYR A 230 -2.24 6.48 4.60
CA TYR A 230 -2.97 5.43 3.89
C TYR A 230 -4.13 4.93 4.74
N ILE A 231 -5.28 4.70 4.10
CA ILE A 231 -6.35 3.88 4.63
C ILE A 231 -6.49 2.68 3.71
N ILE A 232 -6.54 1.49 4.29
CA ILE A 232 -6.66 0.23 3.58
C ILE A 232 -7.96 -0.41 4.05
N GLU A 233 -8.76 -0.88 3.10
CA GLU A 233 -9.97 -1.63 3.35
C GLU A 233 -9.80 -3.05 2.82
N LEU A 234 -9.74 -4.02 3.72
CA LEU A 234 -9.67 -5.42 3.38
C LEU A 234 -11.06 -6.05 3.56
N ARG A 235 -11.65 -6.48 2.45
CA ARG A 235 -13.03 -6.98 2.35
C ARG A 235 -13.07 -8.47 1.96
N ASN A 236 -14.14 -9.17 2.32
CA ASN A 236 -14.40 -10.54 1.81
C ASN A 236 -14.89 -10.53 0.36
N SER A 237 -15.66 -9.51 -0.02
CA SER A 237 -16.18 -9.28 -1.38
C SER A 237 -16.15 -7.80 -1.71
N PRO A 238 -16.11 -7.41 -3.01
CA PRO A 238 -16.05 -6.00 -3.40
C PRO A 238 -17.15 -5.14 -2.78
N ASP A 239 -18.37 -5.69 -2.69
CA ASP A 239 -19.56 -4.99 -2.18
C ASP A 239 -19.71 -5.06 -0.64
N GLU A 240 -18.75 -5.64 0.09
CA GLU A 240 -18.85 -5.72 1.56
C GLU A 240 -18.71 -4.33 2.18
N GLU A 241 -19.72 -3.91 2.95
CA GLU A 241 -19.65 -2.72 3.79
C GLU A 241 -18.97 -3.05 5.13
N ILE A 242 -17.93 -2.30 5.47
CA ILE A 242 -17.21 -2.45 6.74
C ILE A 242 -17.91 -1.56 7.78
N ASN A 243 -18.73 -2.17 8.63
CA ASN A 243 -19.41 -1.47 9.72
C ASN A 243 -18.96 -2.02 11.10
N TYR A 244 -18.59 -1.13 12.01
CA TYR A 244 -18.10 -1.46 13.35
C TYR A 244 -19.14 -1.26 14.47
N ASP A 245 -20.32 -0.71 14.17
CA ASP A 245 -21.36 -0.36 15.15
C ASP A 245 -21.87 -1.57 15.95
N SER A 246 -21.80 -2.77 15.38
CA SER A 246 -22.21 -4.01 16.05
C SER A 246 -21.17 -4.57 17.04
N PHE A 247 -19.91 -4.11 17.00
CA PHE A 247 -18.81 -4.70 17.78
C PHE A 247 -18.52 -3.95 19.08
N THR A 248 -18.83 -2.66 19.15
CA THR A 248 -18.64 -1.83 20.36
C THR A 248 -19.52 -2.28 21.54
N TYR A 249 -20.65 -2.94 21.28
CA TYR A 249 -21.58 -3.39 22.33
C TYR A 249 -21.20 -4.69 23.05
N ASN A 250 -20.29 -5.50 22.51
CA ASN A 250 -19.93 -6.80 23.13
C ASN A 250 -18.66 -6.76 23.98
N THR A 251 -18.10 -5.58 24.21
CA THR A 251 -16.91 -5.36 25.04
C THR A 251 -17.22 -4.51 26.26
N GLU A 252 -18.33 -4.78 26.96
CA GLU A 252 -18.47 -4.30 28.34
C GLU A 252 -17.32 -4.85 29.20
N PRO A 253 -16.77 -4.05 30.12
CA PRO A 253 -15.72 -4.49 31.02
C PRO A 253 -16.35 -5.41 32.08
N PHE A 254 -15.94 -6.67 32.11
CA PHE A 254 -16.03 -7.48 33.32
C PHE A 254 -14.91 -7.07 34.29
#